data_AF-C0E6F3-F1
#
_entry.id   AF-C0E6F3-F1
#
_cell.length_a   1.000
_cell.length_b   1.000
_cell.length_c   1.000
_cell.angle_alpha   90.00
_cell.angle_beta   90.00
_cell.angle_gamma   90.00
#
_symmetry.space_group_name_H-M   'P 1'
#
loop_
_entity.id
_entity.type
_entity.pdbx_description
1 polymer ?
#
loop_
_entity_poly.entity_id
_entity_poly.type
_entity_poly.pdbx_seq_one_letter_code
_entity_poly.pdbx_strand_id
1 'polypeptide(L)'
;MAGARASGKSLYLAVLIKQLELMALQRFTRVTIKAADESTRQRYKENYERPLYEEMKHMAPTPTSANVDAYQRDPFIFKLGKWPDANNDLREHYLVIRDVAGEDLENPNLDPNSMEFFRYADLVIFLFDPTRVRSIAPYLEGMYARQSQTGGEPERVLDNIARLIGDERPKLAVTIAKFDILQSLAKKSVQDNKWKSIMANEGAAFSRDTGWSYQYHNQWILHLEIQSLLRKFEAHELLNTIEELYANEPSKYSYFAVSALGEAPKGQDLDRKGIAPYRVLDPVRWHLGRFGVLMGKEDTYQ
;
A
#
# COMPACT_ATOMS: atom_id res chain seq x y z
N MET A 1 -7.99 3.02 0.27
CA MET A 1 -7.15 1.82 0.05
C MET A 1 -8.03 0.71 -0.47
N ALA A 2 -7.53 -0.05 -1.42
CA ALA A 2 -8.27 -1.10 -2.11
C ALA A 2 -7.38 -2.33 -2.34
N GLY A 3 -7.97 -3.51 -2.49
CA GLY A 3 -7.23 -4.75 -2.65
C GLY A 3 -8.01 -5.98 -2.20
N ALA A 4 -7.64 -7.15 -2.70
CA ALA A 4 -8.28 -8.43 -2.37
C ALA A 4 -8.20 -8.79 -0.88
N ARG A 5 -9.01 -9.76 -0.43
CA ARG A 5 -8.90 -10.33 0.91
C ARG A 5 -7.48 -10.87 1.11
N ALA A 6 -6.93 -10.67 2.31
CA ALA A 6 -5.56 -11.04 2.68
C ALA A 6 -4.42 -10.33 1.91
N SER A 7 -4.71 -9.26 1.15
CA SER A 7 -3.68 -8.44 0.49
C SER A 7 -2.83 -7.61 1.45
N GLY A 8 -3.17 -7.56 2.74
CA GLY A 8 -2.40 -6.84 3.76
C GLY A 8 -2.82 -5.38 4.00
N LYS A 9 -4.00 -4.95 3.54
CA LYS A 9 -4.51 -3.55 3.72
C LYS A 9 -4.51 -3.07 5.17
N SER A 10 -5.10 -3.84 6.09
CA SER A 10 -5.22 -3.46 7.50
C SER A 10 -3.84 -3.32 8.15
N LEU A 11 -2.94 -4.26 7.82
CA LEU A 11 -1.53 -4.26 8.21
C LEU A 11 -0.77 -3.07 7.64
N TYR A 12 -0.98 -2.77 6.37
CA TYR A 12 -0.41 -1.60 5.73
C TYR A 12 -0.87 -0.30 6.41
N LEU A 13 -2.17 -0.15 6.73
CA LEU A 13 -2.68 1.04 7.43
C LEU A 13 -2.07 1.21 8.82
N ALA A 14 -2.05 0.15 9.62
CA ALA A 14 -1.47 0.18 10.97
C ALA A 14 -0.02 0.67 10.93
N VAL A 15 0.77 0.08 10.04
CA VAL A 15 2.18 0.41 9.91
C VAL A 15 2.40 1.79 9.27
N LEU A 16 1.59 2.16 8.27
CA LEU A 16 1.64 3.47 7.60
C LEU A 16 1.47 4.60 8.61
N ILE A 17 0.42 4.55 9.44
CA ILE A 17 0.16 5.61 10.42
C ILE A 17 1.29 5.67 11.45
N LYS A 18 1.75 4.52 11.97
CA LYS A 18 2.87 4.52 12.91
C LYS A 18 4.15 5.08 12.32
N GLN A 19 4.47 4.74 11.08
CA GLN A 19 5.65 5.25 10.38
C GLN A 19 5.53 6.75 10.07
N LEU A 20 4.34 7.23 9.74
CA LEU A 20 4.07 8.66 9.57
C LEU A 20 4.29 9.41 10.89
N GLU A 21 3.77 8.91 12.02
CA GLU A 21 3.99 9.49 13.34
C GLU A 21 5.48 9.58 13.71
N LEU A 22 6.21 8.47 13.53
CA LEU A 22 7.65 8.41 13.83
C LEU A 22 8.45 9.35 12.92
N MET A 23 8.17 9.36 11.61
CA MET A 23 8.81 10.26 10.66
C MET A 23 8.54 11.72 11.01
N ALA A 24 7.28 12.07 11.33
CA ALA A 24 6.90 13.42 11.71
C ALA A 24 7.70 13.90 12.93
N LEU A 25 7.76 13.08 13.98
CA LEU A 25 8.48 13.40 15.22
C LEU A 25 9.98 13.56 15.03
N GLN A 26 10.60 12.77 14.16
CA GLN A 26 12.05 12.76 14.00
C GLN A 26 12.58 13.73 12.93
N ARG A 27 11.83 13.97 11.85
CA ARG A 27 12.29 14.81 10.72
C ARG A 27 11.77 16.24 10.76
N PHE A 28 10.68 16.52 11.48
CA PHE A 28 10.00 17.80 11.40
C PHE A 28 9.81 18.45 12.77
N THR A 29 10.35 19.66 12.91
CA THR A 29 10.19 20.45 14.13
C THR A 29 8.74 20.90 14.29
N ARG A 30 8.15 20.64 15.48
CA ARG A 30 6.76 21.03 15.84
C ARG A 30 5.65 20.42 14.98
N VAL A 31 5.92 19.33 14.27
CA VAL A 31 4.89 18.54 13.58
C VAL A 31 4.58 17.32 14.42
N THR A 32 3.30 17.03 14.62
CA THR A 32 2.86 15.79 15.25
C THR A 32 1.62 15.30 14.54
N ILE A 33 1.64 14.03 14.14
CA ILE A 33 0.48 13.38 13.53
C ILE A 33 -0.40 12.84 14.66
N LYS A 34 -1.68 13.19 14.60
CA LYS A 34 -2.69 12.77 15.59
C LYS A 34 -4.00 12.52 14.90
N ALA A 35 -4.80 11.60 15.44
CA ALA A 35 -6.20 11.49 15.05
C ALA A 35 -6.92 12.84 15.20
N ALA A 36 -7.76 13.18 14.23
CA ALA A 36 -8.48 14.45 14.21
C ALA A 36 -9.64 14.48 15.21
N ASP A 37 -10.20 13.31 15.52
CA ASP A 37 -11.27 13.09 16.47
C ASP A 37 -11.03 11.84 17.34
N GLU A 38 -11.82 11.72 18.41
CA GLU A 38 -11.71 10.64 19.39
C GLU A 38 -12.14 9.28 18.81
N SER A 39 -13.10 9.27 17.88
CA SER A 39 -13.57 8.05 17.21
C SER A 39 -12.45 7.40 16.39
N THR A 40 -11.79 8.17 15.54
CA THR A 40 -10.61 7.78 14.78
C THR A 40 -9.52 7.27 15.72
N ARG A 41 -9.25 7.99 16.81
CA ARG A 41 -8.23 7.61 17.80
C ARG A 41 -8.52 6.24 18.41
N GLN A 42 -9.74 6.04 18.90
CA GLN A 42 -10.14 4.81 19.57
C GLN A 42 -10.16 3.64 18.59
N ARG A 43 -10.81 3.80 17.42
CA ARG A 43 -10.87 2.74 16.39
C ARG A 43 -9.49 2.34 15.89
N TYR A 44 -8.60 3.30 15.65
CA TYR A 44 -7.24 3.00 15.22
C TYR A 44 -6.48 2.25 16.32
N LYS A 45 -6.56 2.73 17.56
CA LYS A 45 -5.87 2.10 18.69
C LYS A 45 -6.34 0.66 18.91
N GLU A 46 -7.64 0.43 18.96
CA GLU A 46 -8.22 -0.87 19.32
C GLU A 46 -8.10 -1.91 18.20
N ASN A 47 -8.27 -1.49 16.94
CA ASN A 47 -8.34 -2.43 15.82
C ASN A 47 -7.00 -2.59 15.08
N TYR A 48 -6.06 -1.64 15.22
CA TYR A 48 -4.82 -1.62 14.47
C TYR A 48 -3.58 -1.54 15.37
N GLU A 49 -3.48 -0.54 16.25
CA GLU A 49 -2.26 -0.33 17.04
C GLU A 49 -2.05 -1.43 18.09
N ARG A 50 -3.04 -1.66 18.98
CA ARG A 50 -2.93 -2.63 20.07
C ARG A 50 -2.72 -4.06 19.55
N PRO A 51 -3.50 -4.58 18.57
CA PRO A 51 -3.28 -5.94 18.07
C PRO A 51 -1.88 -6.14 17.49
N LEU A 52 -1.35 -5.14 16.76
CA LEU A 52 -0.09 -5.26 16.05
C LEU A 52 1.13 -5.02 16.94
N TYR A 53 1.10 -4.00 17.80
CA TYR A 53 2.28 -3.54 18.55
C TYR A 53 2.27 -3.94 20.02
N GLU A 54 1.10 -4.13 20.65
CA GLU A 54 1.01 -4.52 22.06
C GLU A 54 0.79 -6.04 22.20
N GLU A 55 -0.14 -6.61 21.43
CA GLU A 55 -0.47 -8.04 21.49
C GLU A 55 0.42 -8.90 20.59
N MET A 56 1.09 -8.30 19.60
CA MET A 56 1.90 -8.97 18.57
C MET A 56 1.16 -10.11 17.84
N LYS A 57 -0.13 -9.92 17.58
CA LYS A 57 -0.98 -10.90 16.88
C LYS A 57 -1.33 -10.44 15.47
N HIS A 58 -1.74 -11.39 14.62
CA HIS A 58 -2.41 -11.05 13.37
C HIS A 58 -3.71 -10.30 13.65
N MET A 59 -3.97 -9.27 12.84
CA MET A 59 -5.25 -8.56 12.88
C MET A 59 -6.38 -9.42 12.32
N ALA A 60 -7.57 -9.26 12.91
CA ALA A 60 -8.78 -9.85 12.36
C ALA A 60 -9.05 -9.31 10.94
N PRO A 61 -9.66 -10.10 10.03
CA PRO A 61 -10.08 -9.60 8.73
C PRO A 61 -10.97 -8.36 8.87
N THR A 62 -10.78 -7.36 8.01
CA THR A 62 -11.67 -6.19 7.90
C THR A 62 -13.11 -6.69 7.64
N PRO A 63 -14.08 -6.53 8.58
CA PRO A 63 -15.47 -6.94 8.35
C PRO A 63 -16.09 -6.27 7.12
N THR A 64 -17.17 -6.81 6.55
CA THR A 64 -17.83 -6.27 5.35
C THR A 64 -18.69 -5.03 5.62
N SER A 65 -18.90 -4.20 4.59
CA SER A 65 -19.74 -2.99 4.68
C SER A 65 -21.25 -3.25 4.81
N ALA A 66 -21.69 -4.50 4.62
CA ALA A 66 -23.09 -4.92 4.74
C ALA A 66 -23.59 -5.08 6.19
N ASN A 67 -22.69 -5.07 7.18
CA ASN A 67 -23.10 -5.07 8.59
C ASN A 67 -23.63 -3.68 8.99
N VAL A 68 -24.83 -3.64 9.59
CA VAL A 68 -25.55 -2.42 9.98
C VAL A 68 -24.78 -1.59 11.03
N ASP A 69 -23.86 -2.22 11.78
CA ASP A 69 -22.94 -1.60 12.74
C ASP A 69 -21.56 -1.26 12.16
N ALA A 70 -21.41 -1.17 10.83
CA ALA A 70 -20.09 -1.01 10.20
C ALA A 70 -19.48 0.39 10.46
N TYR A 71 -18.77 0.51 11.57
CA TYR A 71 -17.77 1.54 11.88
C TYR A 71 -16.75 1.82 10.75
N GLN A 72 -16.74 1.00 9.69
CA GLN A 72 -15.90 1.15 8.49
C GLN A 72 -16.44 2.11 7.43
N ARG A 73 -17.70 2.55 7.52
CA ARG A 73 -18.15 3.67 6.66
C ARG A 73 -17.41 4.96 6.98
N ASP A 74 -16.93 5.08 8.21
CA ASP A 74 -16.24 6.27 8.65
C ASP A 74 -14.76 6.22 8.26
N PRO A 75 -14.25 7.24 7.57
CA PRO A 75 -12.83 7.33 7.30
C PRO A 75 -12.03 7.51 8.59
N PHE A 76 -10.77 7.10 8.58
CA PHE A 76 -9.79 7.56 9.57
C PHE A 76 -9.28 8.93 9.15
N ILE A 77 -9.33 9.90 10.06
CA ILE A 77 -8.92 11.27 9.78
C ILE A 77 -7.74 11.63 10.68
N PHE A 78 -6.58 11.90 10.10
CA PHE A 78 -5.38 12.29 10.83
C PHE A 78 -4.97 13.72 10.48
N LYS A 79 -4.65 14.53 11.48
CA LYS A 79 -4.01 15.83 11.30
C LYS A 79 -2.56 15.61 10.93
N LEU A 80 -2.13 16.21 9.82
CA LEU A 80 -0.73 16.20 9.37
C LEU A 80 0.06 17.40 9.91
N GLY A 81 -0.60 18.31 10.64
CA GLY A 81 -0.03 19.59 11.04
C GLY A 81 -0.23 20.65 9.95
N LYS A 82 0.45 21.78 10.14
CA LYS A 82 0.33 22.91 9.21
C LYS A 82 1.38 22.89 8.11
N TRP A 83 0.94 23.03 6.86
CA TRP A 83 1.78 23.05 5.66
C TRP A 83 1.31 24.14 4.68
N PRO A 84 2.15 24.59 3.74
CA PRO A 84 1.74 25.53 2.71
C PRO A 84 0.66 24.93 1.81
N ASP A 85 -0.37 25.71 1.50
CA ASP A 85 -1.34 25.38 0.46
C ASP A 85 -0.87 25.85 -0.93
N ALA A 86 -1.75 25.75 -1.94
CA ALA A 86 -1.46 26.20 -3.31
C ALA A 86 -1.16 27.71 -3.43
N ASN A 87 -1.60 28.52 -2.46
CA ASN A 87 -1.33 29.97 -2.38
C ASN A 87 -0.15 30.29 -1.45
N ASN A 88 0.55 29.27 -0.97
CA ASN A 88 1.65 29.37 -0.01
C ASN A 88 1.23 29.85 1.40
N ASP A 89 -0.07 29.76 1.72
CA ASP A 89 -0.58 30.04 3.06
C ASP A 89 -0.43 28.80 3.96
N LEU A 90 0.01 29.00 5.19
CA LEU A 90 0.19 27.91 6.15
C LEU A 90 -1.17 27.44 6.72
N ARG A 91 -1.68 26.29 6.27
CA ARG A 91 -2.98 25.72 6.67
C ARG A 91 -2.84 24.37 7.32
N GLU A 92 -3.83 23.96 8.09
CA GLU A 92 -3.91 22.60 8.64
C GLU A 92 -4.25 21.60 7.53
N HIS A 93 -3.45 20.54 7.38
CA HIS A 93 -3.71 19.46 6.42
C HIS A 93 -4.21 18.21 7.13
N TYR A 94 -5.08 17.46 6.45
CA TYR A 94 -5.66 16.22 6.94
C TYR A 94 -5.39 15.08 5.97
N LEU A 95 -5.05 13.92 6.51
CA LEU A 95 -5.02 12.65 5.78
C LEU A 95 -6.28 11.87 6.11
N VAL A 96 -7.12 11.68 5.10
CA VAL A 96 -8.38 10.94 5.20
C VAL A 96 -8.20 9.58 4.54
N ILE A 97 -8.28 8.50 5.32
CA ILE A 97 -8.08 7.14 4.83
C ILE A 97 -9.37 6.35 4.95
N ARG A 98 -9.86 5.84 3.81
CA ARG A 98 -10.90 4.81 3.76
C ARG A 98 -10.25 3.45 3.48
N ASP A 99 -10.42 2.50 4.39
CA ASP A 99 -10.08 1.08 4.18
C ASP A 99 -11.33 0.36 3.69
N VAL A 100 -11.27 -0.22 2.49
CA VAL A 100 -12.40 -0.95 1.90
C VAL A 100 -12.16 -2.43 2.07
N ALA A 101 -13.16 -3.15 2.58
CA ALA A 101 -13.08 -4.60 2.74
C ALA A 101 -12.79 -5.29 1.40
N GLY A 102 -11.90 -6.28 1.42
CA GLY A 102 -11.54 -7.01 0.19
C GLY A 102 -12.71 -7.78 -0.40
N GLU A 103 -13.58 -8.33 0.44
CA GLU A 103 -14.78 -9.07 0.01
C GLU A 103 -15.77 -8.19 -0.75
N ASP A 104 -15.93 -6.93 -0.34
CA ASP A 104 -16.79 -5.97 -1.02
C ASP A 104 -16.23 -5.65 -2.41
N LEU A 105 -14.91 -5.50 -2.53
CA LEU A 105 -14.22 -5.28 -3.81
C LEU A 105 -14.09 -6.52 -4.68
N GLU A 106 -14.39 -7.71 -4.17
CA GLU A 106 -14.46 -8.95 -4.95
C GLU A 106 -15.89 -9.22 -5.45
N ASN A 107 -16.90 -8.60 -4.85
CA ASN A 107 -18.30 -8.76 -5.23
C ASN A 107 -18.55 -8.24 -6.66
N PRO A 108 -19.01 -9.08 -7.61
CA PRO A 108 -19.22 -8.64 -8.99
C PRO A 108 -20.45 -7.73 -9.10
N ASN A 109 -21.39 -7.86 -8.16
CA ASN A 109 -22.65 -7.10 -8.05
C ASN A 109 -22.53 -5.89 -7.13
N LEU A 110 -21.30 -5.41 -6.88
CA LEU A 110 -21.07 -4.20 -6.11
C LEU A 110 -21.79 -3.02 -6.78
N ASP A 111 -22.66 -2.33 -6.05
CA ASP A 111 -23.29 -1.10 -6.50
C ASP A 111 -22.25 0.02 -6.56
N PRO A 112 -21.95 0.60 -7.74
CA PRO A 112 -20.97 1.68 -7.86
C PRO A 112 -21.28 2.90 -6.99
N ASN A 113 -22.57 3.17 -6.74
CA ASN A 113 -22.99 4.32 -5.93
C ASN A 113 -22.67 4.13 -4.44
N SER A 114 -22.51 2.89 -3.98
CA SER A 114 -22.16 2.60 -2.58
C SER A 114 -20.73 3.04 -2.22
N MET A 115 -19.89 3.31 -3.21
CA MET A 115 -18.48 3.67 -3.04
C MET A 115 -18.04 4.85 -3.92
N GLU A 116 -18.93 5.84 -4.14
CA GLU A 116 -18.63 7.03 -4.94
C GLU A 116 -17.37 7.78 -4.51
N PHE A 117 -16.94 7.64 -3.25
CA PHE A 117 -15.70 8.24 -2.76
C PHE A 117 -14.45 7.83 -3.55
N PHE A 118 -14.47 6.70 -4.29
CA PHE A 118 -13.35 6.35 -5.19
C PHE A 118 -13.17 7.37 -6.31
N ARG A 119 -14.27 7.93 -6.83
CA ARG A 119 -14.27 8.94 -7.89
C ARG A 119 -13.64 10.26 -7.44
N TYR A 120 -13.83 10.60 -6.16
CA TYR A 120 -13.34 11.84 -5.56
C TYR A 120 -12.04 11.67 -4.77
N ALA A 121 -11.41 10.49 -4.80
CA ALA A 121 -10.21 10.23 -4.04
C ALA A 121 -9.00 10.98 -4.65
N ASP A 122 -8.17 11.59 -3.80
CA ASP A 122 -6.91 12.18 -4.28
C ASP A 122 -5.87 11.09 -4.66
N LEU A 123 -5.94 9.94 -4.00
CA LEU A 123 -5.09 8.78 -4.21
C LEU A 123 -5.84 7.47 -3.90
N VAL A 124 -5.84 6.55 -4.85
CA VAL A 124 -6.21 5.15 -4.65
C VAL A 124 -4.92 4.33 -4.48
N ILE A 125 -4.73 3.74 -3.31
CA ILE A 125 -3.66 2.75 -3.08
C ILE A 125 -4.27 1.36 -3.30
N PHE A 126 -3.89 0.72 -4.40
CA PHE A 126 -4.28 -0.64 -4.74
C PHE A 126 -3.19 -1.61 -4.26
N LEU A 127 -3.48 -2.36 -3.20
CA LEU A 127 -2.58 -3.34 -2.60
C LEU A 127 -2.93 -4.75 -3.06
N PHE A 128 -1.95 -5.44 -3.64
CA PHE A 128 -2.09 -6.85 -4.01
C PHE A 128 -0.98 -7.72 -3.43
N ASP A 129 -1.34 -8.97 -3.15
CA ASP A 129 -0.41 -10.00 -2.69
C ASP A 129 0.22 -10.68 -3.91
N PRO A 130 1.57 -10.69 -4.04
CA PRO A 130 2.22 -11.33 -5.18
C PRO A 130 1.95 -12.84 -5.25
N THR A 131 1.64 -13.51 -4.15
CA THR A 131 1.28 -14.94 -4.14
C THR A 131 -0.10 -15.23 -4.73
N ARG A 132 -0.93 -14.19 -4.93
CA ARG A 132 -2.29 -14.30 -5.49
C ARG A 132 -2.37 -13.93 -6.97
N VAL A 133 -1.32 -13.33 -7.53
CA VAL A 133 -1.22 -13.09 -8.98
C VAL A 133 -0.93 -14.42 -9.66
N ARG A 134 -1.81 -14.84 -10.58
CA ARG A 134 -1.76 -16.19 -11.19
C ARG A 134 -0.41 -16.48 -11.85
N SER A 135 0.19 -15.48 -12.48
CA SER A 135 1.46 -15.61 -13.19
C SER A 135 2.67 -15.60 -12.24
N ILE A 136 2.58 -14.96 -11.08
CA ILE A 136 3.67 -14.88 -10.09
C ILE A 136 3.68 -16.12 -9.18
N ALA A 137 2.50 -16.62 -8.79
CA ALA A 137 2.34 -17.68 -7.78
C ALA A 137 3.19 -18.94 -8.02
N PRO A 138 3.34 -19.47 -9.26
CA PRO A 138 4.17 -20.64 -9.52
C PRO A 138 5.65 -20.45 -9.14
N TYR A 139 6.20 -19.24 -9.28
CA TYR A 139 7.59 -18.96 -8.92
C TYR A 139 7.82 -18.93 -7.41
N LEU A 140 6.76 -18.70 -6.63
CA LEU A 140 6.77 -18.58 -5.18
C LEU A 140 6.43 -19.90 -4.47
N GLU A 141 6.10 -20.94 -5.23
CA GLU A 141 5.73 -22.23 -4.69
C GLU A 141 6.84 -22.83 -3.83
N GLY A 142 6.44 -23.41 -2.69
CA GLY A 142 7.33 -24.01 -1.69
C GLY A 142 8.03 -23.03 -0.73
N MET A 143 7.89 -21.70 -0.87
CA MET A 143 8.50 -20.73 0.05
C MET A 143 7.61 -20.37 1.24
N TYR A 144 6.30 -20.49 1.06
CA TYR A 144 5.31 -20.17 2.08
C TYR A 144 4.26 -21.27 2.11
N ALA A 145 3.84 -21.69 3.31
CA ALA A 145 2.63 -22.49 3.43
C ALA A 145 1.53 -21.69 2.74
N ARG A 146 0.84 -22.28 1.75
CA ARG A 146 -0.29 -21.64 1.08
C ARG A 146 -1.24 -21.18 2.20
N GLN A 147 -1.17 -19.91 2.58
CA GLN A 147 -2.18 -19.32 3.44
C GLN A 147 -3.48 -19.58 2.69
N SER A 148 -4.38 -20.27 3.38
CA SER A 148 -5.59 -20.91 2.90
C SER A 148 -6.17 -20.25 1.64
N GLN A 149 -6.64 -21.07 0.71
CA GLN A 149 -7.12 -20.73 -0.65
C GLN A 149 -8.23 -19.65 -0.74
N THR A 150 -8.60 -18.98 0.35
CA THR A 150 -9.70 -18.01 0.48
C THR A 150 -9.28 -16.54 0.25
N GLY A 151 -8.46 -16.26 -0.76
CA GLY A 151 -8.06 -14.89 -1.12
C GLY A 151 -8.42 -14.60 -2.58
N GLY A 152 -9.04 -13.46 -2.85
CA GLY A 152 -9.48 -13.10 -4.20
C GLY A 152 -8.36 -12.70 -5.15
N GLU A 153 -8.73 -12.65 -6.43
CA GLU A 153 -7.83 -12.37 -7.55
C GLU A 153 -7.60 -10.86 -7.68
N PRO A 154 -6.33 -10.39 -7.65
CA PRO A 154 -6.01 -8.97 -7.80
C PRO A 154 -6.58 -8.33 -9.07
N GLU A 155 -6.61 -9.06 -10.18
CA GLU A 155 -7.10 -8.62 -11.48
C GLU A 155 -8.59 -8.25 -11.39
N ARG A 156 -9.39 -9.11 -10.75
CA ARG A 156 -10.82 -8.85 -10.51
C ARG A 156 -11.06 -7.61 -9.63
N VAL A 157 -10.23 -7.41 -8.62
CA VAL A 157 -10.32 -6.21 -7.77
C VAL A 157 -9.94 -4.96 -8.56
N LEU A 158 -8.94 -5.05 -9.43
CA LEU A 158 -8.55 -3.95 -10.32
C LEU A 158 -9.69 -3.57 -11.27
N ASP A 159 -10.35 -4.55 -11.89
CA ASP A 159 -11.52 -4.31 -12.75
C ASP A 159 -12.65 -3.62 -11.98
N ASN A 160 -12.88 -4.03 -10.73
CA ASN A 160 -13.88 -3.40 -9.88
C ASN A 160 -13.49 -1.96 -9.52
N ILE A 161 -12.23 -1.70 -9.21
CA ILE A 161 -11.72 -0.33 -9.00
C ILE A 161 -11.94 0.50 -10.27
N ALA A 162 -11.63 -0.04 -11.45
CA ALA A 162 -11.85 0.65 -12.72
C ALA A 162 -13.34 1.01 -12.93
N ARG A 163 -14.26 0.10 -12.59
CA ARG A 163 -15.71 0.37 -12.60
C ARG A 163 -16.11 1.44 -11.59
N LEU A 164 -15.53 1.45 -10.39
CA LEU A 164 -15.85 2.40 -9.33
C LEU A 164 -15.36 3.82 -9.61
N ILE A 165 -14.16 3.96 -10.22
CA ILE A 165 -13.65 5.29 -10.60
C ILE A 165 -14.37 5.83 -11.84
N GLY A 166 -14.90 4.96 -12.70
CA GLY A 166 -15.64 5.37 -13.91
C GLY A 166 -14.77 6.18 -14.86
N ASP A 167 -15.23 7.37 -15.24
CA ASP A 167 -14.48 8.30 -16.09
C ASP A 167 -13.49 9.18 -15.30
N GLU A 168 -13.57 9.18 -13.98
CA GLU A 168 -12.61 9.91 -13.15
C GLU A 168 -11.26 9.20 -13.15
N ARG A 169 -10.20 9.98 -12.95
CA ARG A 169 -8.83 9.48 -12.90
C ARG A 169 -8.14 9.99 -11.64
N PRO A 170 -8.47 9.45 -10.45
CA PRO A 170 -7.70 9.69 -9.24
C PRO A 170 -6.27 9.15 -9.44
N LYS A 171 -5.28 9.64 -8.66
CA LYS A 171 -3.94 9.01 -8.72
C LYS A 171 -4.04 7.55 -8.27
N LEU A 172 -3.33 6.64 -8.93
CA LEU A 172 -3.31 5.21 -8.61
C LEU A 172 -1.91 4.75 -8.19
N ALA A 173 -1.75 4.35 -6.94
CA ALA A 173 -0.55 3.66 -6.46
C ALA A 173 -0.76 2.15 -6.53
N VAL A 174 -0.18 1.51 -7.54
CA VAL A 174 -0.25 0.06 -7.76
C VAL A 174 0.85 -0.60 -6.94
N THR A 175 0.49 -1.30 -5.87
CA THR A 175 1.41 -1.61 -4.78
C THR A 175 1.48 -3.11 -4.50
N ILE A 176 2.67 -3.71 -4.69
CA ILE A 176 2.98 -5.06 -4.21
C ILE A 176 3.13 -4.99 -2.69
N ALA A 177 2.23 -5.61 -1.94
CA ALA A 177 2.09 -5.40 -0.50
C ALA A 177 3.01 -6.26 0.40
N LYS A 178 3.48 -7.39 -0.12
CA LYS A 178 4.33 -8.37 0.57
C LYS A 178 5.62 -8.56 -0.21
N PHE A 179 6.31 -7.47 -0.52
CA PHE A 179 7.46 -7.50 -1.42
C PHE A 179 8.65 -8.33 -0.89
N ASP A 180 8.74 -8.51 0.43
CA ASP A 180 9.70 -9.40 1.08
C ASP A 180 9.62 -10.85 0.57
N ILE A 181 8.43 -11.31 0.18
CA ILE A 181 8.20 -12.61 -0.47
C ILE A 181 8.98 -12.68 -1.78
N LEU A 182 8.94 -11.62 -2.61
CA LEU A 182 9.71 -11.58 -3.84
C LEU A 182 11.21 -11.45 -3.57
N GLN A 183 11.61 -10.65 -2.58
CA GLN A 183 13.02 -10.53 -2.18
C GLN A 183 13.61 -11.87 -1.72
N SER A 184 12.81 -12.76 -1.12
CA SER A 184 13.27 -14.09 -0.71
C SER A 184 13.75 -14.97 -1.88
N LEU A 185 13.33 -14.68 -3.13
CA LEU A 185 13.84 -15.34 -4.33
C LEU A 185 15.35 -15.12 -4.53
N ALA A 186 15.93 -14.04 -3.99
CA ALA A 186 17.37 -13.81 -3.99
C ALA A 186 18.14 -14.84 -3.15
N LYS A 187 17.47 -15.45 -2.15
CA LYS A 187 18.07 -16.38 -1.18
C LYS A 187 17.91 -17.85 -1.58
N LYS A 188 17.14 -18.20 -2.61
CA LYS A 188 16.93 -19.60 -3.04
C LYS A 188 18.24 -20.22 -3.55
N SER A 189 18.54 -21.44 -3.07
CA SER A 189 19.72 -22.25 -3.40
C SER A 189 19.49 -23.26 -4.54
N VAL A 190 18.42 -23.11 -5.32
CA VAL A 190 18.14 -24.04 -6.43
C VAL A 190 18.99 -23.67 -7.63
N GLN A 191 19.65 -24.67 -8.22
CA GLN A 191 20.39 -24.55 -9.47
C GLN A 191 19.50 -23.93 -10.56
N ASP A 192 20.06 -22.97 -11.28
CA ASP A 192 19.41 -22.17 -12.32
C ASP A 192 18.12 -21.46 -11.89
N ASN A 193 18.29 -20.26 -11.33
CA ASN A 193 17.17 -19.35 -11.37
C ASN A 193 17.61 -17.93 -11.74
N LYS A 194 17.26 -17.52 -12.97
CA LYS A 194 17.25 -16.13 -13.46
C LYS A 194 16.71 -15.15 -12.40
N TRP A 195 15.75 -15.60 -11.58
CA TRP A 195 15.19 -14.82 -10.47
C TRP A 195 16.19 -14.48 -9.37
N LYS A 196 17.14 -15.37 -9.06
CA LYS A 196 18.21 -15.06 -8.10
C LYS A 196 19.06 -13.91 -8.60
N SER A 197 19.46 -13.92 -9.87
CA SER A 197 20.25 -12.85 -10.47
C SER A 197 19.49 -11.51 -10.50
N ILE A 198 18.19 -11.53 -10.82
CA ILE A 198 17.35 -10.32 -10.83
C ILE A 198 17.20 -9.76 -9.42
N MET A 199 16.81 -10.61 -8.46
CA MET A 199 16.46 -10.17 -7.10
C MET A 199 17.69 -9.90 -6.22
N ALA A 200 18.87 -10.44 -6.56
CA ALA A 200 20.12 -10.15 -5.87
C ALA A 200 20.84 -8.89 -6.40
N ASN A 201 20.25 -8.16 -7.36
CA ASN A 201 20.83 -6.91 -7.82
C ASN A 201 20.68 -5.81 -6.75
N GLU A 202 21.73 -5.59 -5.97
CA GLU A 202 21.77 -4.55 -4.92
C GLU A 202 21.68 -3.12 -5.48
N GLY A 203 22.03 -2.92 -6.76
CA GLY A 203 21.90 -1.64 -7.45
C GLY A 203 20.45 -1.28 -7.80
N ALA A 204 19.54 -2.25 -7.80
CA ALA A 204 18.13 -2.01 -8.10
C ALA A 204 17.50 -1.09 -7.05
N ALA A 205 16.65 -0.15 -7.48
CA ALA A 205 15.86 0.69 -6.60
C ALA A 205 14.92 -0.13 -5.69
N PHE A 206 14.34 -1.23 -6.18
CA PHE A 206 13.52 -2.13 -5.35
C PHE A 206 14.29 -2.92 -4.29
N SER A 207 15.63 -2.94 -4.35
CA SER A 207 16.48 -3.58 -3.34
C SER A 207 16.88 -2.62 -2.22
N ARG A 208 16.67 -1.31 -2.41
CA ARG A 208 17.09 -0.26 -1.47
C ARG A 208 15.91 0.33 -0.72
N ASP A 209 15.98 0.27 0.61
CA ASP A 209 15.09 1.05 1.46
C ASP A 209 15.58 2.50 1.51
N THR A 210 14.68 3.46 1.27
CA THR A 210 14.97 4.89 1.38
C THR A 210 14.69 5.41 2.79
N GLY A 211 14.25 4.54 3.70
CA GLY A 211 13.88 4.89 5.07
C GLY A 211 12.78 5.95 5.05
N TRP A 212 13.07 7.11 5.61
CA TRP A 212 12.15 8.25 5.57
C TRP A 212 12.58 9.37 4.63
N SER A 213 13.54 9.16 3.74
CA SER A 213 13.84 10.12 2.68
C SER A 213 13.03 9.79 1.43
N TYR A 214 12.51 10.80 0.74
CA TYR A 214 11.73 10.63 -0.47
C TYR A 214 12.29 11.49 -1.60
N GLN A 215 12.68 10.84 -2.68
CA GLN A 215 13.15 11.51 -3.88
C GLN A 215 12.31 11.05 -5.06
N TYR A 216 11.67 12.00 -5.74
CA TYR A 216 10.80 11.71 -6.86
C TYR A 216 11.50 10.87 -7.95
N HIS A 217 12.77 11.18 -8.27
CA HIS A 217 13.52 10.43 -9.26
C HIS A 217 13.74 8.96 -8.86
N ASN A 218 13.99 8.68 -7.58
CA ASN A 218 14.11 7.31 -7.09
C ASN A 218 12.77 6.57 -7.18
N GLN A 219 11.64 7.25 -6.94
CA GLN A 219 10.33 6.67 -7.14
C GLN A 219 10.06 6.35 -8.62
N TRP A 220 10.50 7.21 -9.55
CA TRP A 220 10.38 6.94 -10.98
C TRP A 220 11.19 5.70 -11.41
N ILE A 221 12.43 5.56 -10.93
CA ILE A 221 13.23 4.35 -11.18
C ILE A 221 12.54 3.12 -10.60
N LEU A 222 12.03 3.19 -9.36
CA LEU A 222 11.28 2.09 -8.75
C LEU A 222 10.08 1.70 -9.62
N HIS A 223 9.31 2.67 -10.10
CA HIS A 223 8.17 2.41 -10.99
C HIS A 223 8.58 1.59 -12.23
N LEU A 224 9.65 1.99 -12.91
CA LEU A 224 10.15 1.28 -14.11
C LEU A 224 10.66 -0.13 -13.78
N GLU A 225 11.36 -0.29 -12.66
CA GLU A 225 11.87 -1.60 -12.25
C GLU A 225 10.73 -2.54 -11.84
N ILE A 226 9.73 -2.07 -11.09
CA ILE A 226 8.58 -2.88 -10.70
C ILE A 226 7.72 -3.22 -11.93
N GLN A 227 7.51 -2.28 -12.85
CA GLN A 227 6.84 -2.58 -14.13
C GLN A 227 7.59 -3.68 -14.90
N SER A 228 8.91 -3.56 -15.00
CA SER A 228 9.76 -4.56 -15.65
C SER A 228 9.72 -5.92 -14.95
N LEU A 229 9.68 -5.92 -13.62
CA LEU A 229 9.58 -7.11 -12.80
C LEU A 229 8.24 -7.83 -13.04
N LEU A 230 7.13 -7.09 -13.02
CA LEU A 230 5.79 -7.60 -13.32
C LEU A 230 5.71 -8.17 -14.75
N ARG A 231 6.35 -7.52 -15.74
CA ARG A 231 6.46 -8.06 -17.11
C ARG A 231 7.23 -9.38 -17.15
N LYS A 232 8.33 -9.50 -16.39
CA LYS A 232 9.10 -10.75 -16.30
C LYS A 232 8.33 -11.87 -15.61
N PHE A 233 7.41 -11.53 -14.70
CA PHE A 233 6.48 -12.47 -14.09
C PHE A 233 5.23 -12.70 -14.95
N GLU A 234 5.20 -12.23 -16.19
CA GLU A 234 4.08 -12.45 -17.12
C GLU A 234 2.73 -11.91 -16.61
N ALA A 235 2.76 -10.90 -15.73
CA ALA A 235 1.55 -10.23 -15.22
C ALA A 235 0.96 -9.25 -16.26
N HIS A 236 0.84 -9.69 -17.51
CA HIS A 236 0.47 -8.86 -18.65
C HIS A 236 -0.95 -8.30 -18.54
N GLU A 237 -1.90 -9.10 -18.05
CA GLU A 237 -3.29 -8.67 -17.84
C GLU A 237 -3.35 -7.46 -16.90
N LEU A 238 -2.75 -7.58 -15.71
CA LEU A 238 -2.67 -6.49 -14.73
C LEU A 238 -2.05 -5.21 -15.33
N LEU A 239 -0.91 -5.34 -16.01
CA LEU A 239 -0.20 -4.21 -16.61
C LEU A 239 -1.01 -3.54 -17.71
N ASN A 240 -1.59 -4.32 -18.62
CA ASN A 240 -2.37 -3.82 -19.74
C ASN A 240 -3.63 -3.11 -19.24
N THR A 241 -4.34 -3.65 -18.25
CA THR A 241 -5.51 -3.01 -17.66
C THR A 241 -5.17 -1.65 -17.06
N ILE A 242 -4.03 -1.52 -16.36
CA ILE A 242 -3.59 -0.22 -15.80
C ILE A 242 -3.17 0.76 -16.90
N GLU A 243 -2.37 0.28 -17.85
CA GLU A 243 -1.86 1.08 -18.97
C GLU A 243 -3.03 1.60 -19.85
N GLU A 244 -4.07 0.79 -20.06
CA GLU A 244 -5.30 1.19 -20.75
C GLU A 244 -6.10 2.20 -19.92
N LEU A 245 -6.33 1.90 -18.64
CA LEU A 245 -7.12 2.76 -17.74
C LEU A 245 -6.55 4.18 -17.64
N TYR A 246 -5.21 4.31 -17.66
CA TYR A 246 -4.50 5.58 -17.54
C TYR A 246 -3.79 6.03 -18.83
N ALA A 247 -4.18 5.52 -20.00
CA ALA A 247 -3.50 5.80 -21.28
C ALA A 247 -3.36 7.31 -21.58
N ASN A 248 -4.38 8.10 -21.24
CA ASN A 248 -4.38 9.55 -21.47
C ASN A 248 -3.67 10.36 -20.37
N GLU A 249 -3.39 9.74 -19.21
CA GLU A 249 -2.79 10.41 -18.06
C GLU A 249 -1.74 9.49 -17.37
N PRO A 250 -0.67 9.09 -18.07
CA PRO A 250 0.27 8.08 -17.56
C PRO A 250 1.03 8.52 -16.30
N SER A 251 1.10 9.83 -16.03
CA SER A 251 1.70 10.38 -14.81
C SER A 251 0.83 10.20 -13.55
N LYS A 252 -0.43 9.79 -13.71
CA LYS A 252 -1.37 9.57 -12.59
C LYS A 252 -1.29 8.19 -11.98
N TYR A 253 -0.50 7.26 -12.50
CA TYR A 253 -0.24 6.00 -11.83
C TYR A 253 1.26 5.77 -11.60
N SER A 254 1.58 5.00 -10.57
CA SER A 254 2.95 4.58 -10.31
C SER A 254 2.96 3.20 -9.63
N TYR A 255 4.04 2.45 -9.84
CA TYR A 255 4.21 1.11 -9.26
C TYR A 255 5.07 1.22 -8.01
N PHE A 256 4.67 0.51 -6.96
CA PHE A 256 5.32 0.51 -5.66
C PHE A 256 5.54 -0.92 -5.17
N ALA A 257 6.53 -1.06 -4.30
CA ALA A 257 6.84 -2.29 -3.61
C ALA A 257 6.99 -1.96 -2.12
N VAL A 258 6.14 -2.57 -1.30
CA VAL A 258 6.15 -2.37 0.15
C VAL A 258 6.13 -3.72 0.87
N SER A 259 6.62 -3.73 2.10
CA SER A 259 6.35 -4.81 3.05
C SER A 259 6.10 -4.19 4.41
N ALA A 260 4.90 -4.41 4.95
CA ALA A 260 4.53 -3.81 6.23
C ALA A 260 5.29 -4.42 7.41
N LEU A 261 5.63 -5.72 7.35
CA LEU A 261 6.37 -6.42 8.40
C LEU A 261 7.88 -6.50 8.13
N GLY A 262 8.30 -6.39 6.87
CA GLY A 262 9.71 -6.54 6.45
C GLY A 262 10.17 -7.98 6.31
N GLU A 263 9.59 -8.90 7.07
CA GLU A 263 9.78 -10.34 6.95
C GLU A 263 8.44 -11.04 7.09
N ALA A 264 8.22 -12.07 6.27
CA ALA A 264 7.01 -12.87 6.35
C ALA A 264 6.88 -13.56 7.72
N PRO A 265 5.70 -13.50 8.36
CA PRO A 265 5.47 -14.09 9.67
C PRO A 265 5.51 -15.63 9.61
N LYS A 266 6.05 -16.27 10.67
CA LYS A 266 6.07 -17.73 10.81
C LYS A 266 4.89 -18.20 11.65
N GLY A 267 3.78 -18.56 10.99
CA GLY A 267 2.57 -19.06 11.65
C GLY A 267 1.60 -17.94 12.08
N GLN A 268 0.96 -18.11 13.23
CA GLN A 268 -0.03 -17.15 13.77
C GLN A 268 0.59 -16.03 14.65
N ASP A 269 1.87 -16.14 14.99
CA ASP A 269 2.58 -15.14 15.76
C ASP A 269 3.48 -14.30 14.85
N LEU A 270 3.59 -13.00 15.15
CA LEU A 270 4.60 -12.14 14.52
C LEU A 270 6.00 -12.58 14.99
N ASP A 271 6.99 -12.51 14.11
CA ASP A 271 8.37 -12.88 14.48
C ASP A 271 8.86 -11.97 15.63
N ARG A 272 9.45 -12.57 16.66
CA ARG A 272 9.98 -11.88 17.86
C ARG A 272 11.10 -10.89 17.54
N LYS A 273 11.63 -10.92 16.31
CA LYS A 273 12.64 -9.97 15.81
C LYS A 273 12.12 -8.55 15.58
N GLY A 274 10.80 -8.34 15.64
CA GLY A 274 10.17 -7.02 15.51
C GLY A 274 9.66 -6.72 14.10
N ILE A 275 9.05 -5.54 13.96
CA ILE A 275 8.46 -5.04 12.71
C ILE A 275 9.49 -4.13 12.03
N ALA A 276 9.88 -4.45 10.79
CA ALA A 276 10.85 -3.69 10.00
C ALA A 276 10.22 -3.23 8.67
N PRO A 277 9.37 -2.19 8.66
CA PRO A 277 8.63 -1.80 7.47
C PRO A 277 9.54 -1.41 6.32
N TYR A 278 9.23 -1.88 5.12
CA TYR A 278 9.95 -1.57 3.90
C TYR A 278 9.09 -0.65 3.02
N ARG A 279 9.56 0.59 2.81
CA ARG A 279 8.99 1.59 1.86
C ARG A 279 7.48 1.88 2.01
N VAL A 280 6.90 1.58 3.16
CA VAL A 280 5.44 1.70 3.40
C VAL A 280 4.91 3.13 3.23
N LEU A 281 5.75 4.14 3.40
CA LEU A 281 5.38 5.54 3.26
C LEU A 281 5.33 6.00 1.79
N ASP A 282 6.00 5.29 0.87
CA ASP A 282 6.22 5.76 -0.50
C ASP A 282 4.93 6.10 -1.25
N PRO A 283 3.87 5.26 -1.25
CA PRO A 283 2.62 5.57 -1.96
C PRO A 283 1.98 6.88 -1.51
N VAL A 284 1.93 7.12 -0.20
CA VAL A 284 1.33 8.34 0.36
C VAL A 284 2.24 9.54 0.11
N ARG A 285 3.56 9.39 0.28
CA ARG A 285 4.52 10.47 0.07
C ARG A 285 4.62 10.90 -1.39
N TRP A 286 4.43 9.97 -2.33
CA TRP A 286 4.31 10.31 -3.76
C TRP A 286 3.14 11.25 -4.06
N HIS A 287 2.04 11.11 -3.32
CA HIS A 287 0.92 12.02 -3.43
C HIS A 287 1.18 13.34 -2.68
N LEU A 288 1.57 13.26 -1.40
CA LEU A 288 1.79 14.42 -0.53
C LEU A 288 2.90 15.35 -1.01
N GLY A 289 3.95 14.79 -1.62
CA GLY A 289 5.07 15.57 -2.14
C GLY A 289 4.65 16.66 -3.13
N ARG A 290 3.54 16.44 -3.86
CA ARG A 290 2.95 17.43 -4.77
C ARG A 290 2.52 18.71 -4.09
N PHE A 291 2.17 18.63 -2.83
CA PHE A 291 1.65 19.73 -2.03
C PHE A 291 2.71 20.27 -1.05
N GLY A 292 3.96 19.79 -1.12
CA GLY A 292 4.99 20.14 -0.15
C GLY A 292 4.70 19.67 1.28
N VAL A 293 3.72 18.78 1.47
CA VAL A 293 3.31 18.26 2.77
C VAL A 293 4.25 17.13 3.18
N LEU A 294 4.82 17.21 4.40
CA LEU A 294 5.78 16.23 4.90
C LEU A 294 7.01 16.04 3.99
N MET A 295 7.47 17.16 3.41
CA MET A 295 8.69 17.24 2.60
C MET A 295 9.79 17.97 3.38
N GLY A 296 10.86 17.25 3.71
CA GLY A 296 12.06 17.78 4.35
C GLY A 296 13.07 18.33 3.33
N LYS A 297 14.15 18.95 3.82
CA LYS A 297 15.19 19.57 2.97
C LYS A 297 15.88 18.61 1.99
N GLU A 298 15.95 17.33 2.34
CA GLU A 298 16.58 16.27 1.54
C GLU A 298 15.60 15.59 0.57
N ASP A 299 14.32 15.93 0.66
CA ASP A 299 13.28 15.36 -0.18
C ASP A 299 13.10 16.19 -1.45
N THR A 300 12.83 15.53 -2.57
CA THR A 300 12.63 16.21 -3.86
C THR A 300 11.29 15.82 -4.50
N TYR A 301 10.65 16.81 -5.10
CA TYR A 301 9.44 16.67 -5.91
C TYR A 301 9.60 17.47 -7.21
N GLN A 302 8.91 17.06 -8.29
CA GLN A 302 8.98 17.70 -9.62
C GLN A 302 8.34 19.08 -9.66
#